data_AF-A0A5J9V471-F1
#
_entry.id   AF-A0A5J9V471-F1
#
_cell.length_a   1.000
_cell.length_b   1.000
_cell.length_c   1.000
_cell.angle_alpha   90.00
_cell.angle_beta   90.00
_cell.angle_gamma   90.00
#
_symmetry.space_group_name_H-M   'P 1'
#
loop_
_entity.id
_entity.type
_entity.pdbx_description
1 polymer ?
#
loop_
_entity_poly.entity_id
_entity_poly.type
_entity_poly.pdbx_seq_one_letter_code
_entity_poly.pdbx_strand_id
1 'polypeptide(L)'
;MRPRAILDIIRSGENFRISTTTRMPEQGTCERCDYISSQKLCKACVLLDGLNRGSPKLGIGRTKAGAGTDGASQQRAKRSERNASGLQGKHGNFDF
;
A
#
# COMPACT_ATOMS: atom_id res chain seq x y z
N MET A 1 9.90 29.18 9.65
CA MET A 1 8.95 28.93 8.54
C MET A 1 9.54 29.49 7.26
N ARG A 2 9.66 28.72 6.17
CA ARG A 2 10.10 29.25 4.85
C ARG A 2 8.85 29.69 4.09
N PRO A 3 8.61 31.00 3.88
CA PRO A 3 7.39 31.48 3.23
C PRO A 3 7.20 30.93 1.80
N ARG A 4 8.30 30.54 1.14
CA ARG A 4 8.29 29.96 -0.21
C ARG A 4 7.88 28.49 -0.27
N ALA A 5 7.74 27.78 0.86
CA ALA A 5 7.50 26.34 0.87
C ALA A 5 6.28 25.91 0.05
N ILE A 6 5.19 26.69 0.09
CA ILE A 6 3.99 26.40 -0.71
C ILE A 6 4.30 26.51 -2.21
N LEU A 7 4.98 27.58 -2.63
CA LEU A 7 5.36 27.79 -4.03
C LEU A 7 6.35 26.74 -4.53
N ASP A 8 7.24 26.28 -3.67
CA ASP A 8 8.24 25.27 -4.01
C ASP A 8 7.60 23.87 -4.16
N ILE A 9 6.62 23.53 -3.32
CA ILE A 9 5.81 22.32 -3.47
C ILE A 9 5.01 22.34 -4.78
N ILE A 10 4.38 23.48 -5.12
CA ILE A 10 3.60 23.62 -6.37
C ILE A 10 4.52 23.45 -7.59
N ARG A 11 5.62 24.20 -7.68
CA ARG A 11 6.58 24.06 -8.78
C ARG A 11 7.16 22.65 -8.89
N SER A 12 7.45 22.02 -7.76
CA SER A 12 7.91 20.62 -7.74
C SER A 12 6.83 19.68 -8.29
N GLY A 13 5.54 19.93 -8.00
CA GLY A 13 4.43 19.15 -8.52
C GLY A 13 4.20 19.34 -10.01
N GLU A 14 4.29 20.59 -10.51
CA GLU A 14 4.17 20.90 -11.95
C GLU A 14 5.29 20.26 -12.78
N ASN A 15 6.50 20.23 -12.24
CA ASN A 15 7.66 19.60 -12.90
C ASN A 15 7.75 18.07 -12.64
N PHE A 16 6.87 17.49 -11.81
CA PHE A 16 6.92 16.07 -11.47
C PHE A 16 6.40 15.20 -12.63
N ARG A 17 7.32 14.48 -13.28
CA ARG A 17 6.98 13.55 -14.36
C ARG A 17 7.00 12.12 -13.85
N ILE A 18 5.89 11.40 -14.04
CA ILE A 18 5.81 9.96 -13.76
C ILE A 18 6.30 9.20 -15.01
N SER A 19 7.10 8.14 -14.80
CA SER A 19 7.53 7.27 -15.90
C SER A 19 6.32 6.63 -16.59
N THR A 20 6.21 6.81 -17.90
CA THR A 20 5.14 6.21 -18.71
C THR A 20 5.26 4.69 -18.84
N THR A 21 6.35 4.09 -18.37
CA THR A 21 6.53 2.64 -18.29
C THR A 21 5.57 1.99 -17.28
N THR A 22 5.18 2.72 -16.24
CA THR A 22 4.24 2.18 -15.24
C THR A 22 2.82 2.30 -15.76
N ARG A 23 2.19 1.14 -16.05
CA ARG A 23 0.78 1.07 -16.44
C ARG A 23 -0.09 1.57 -15.30
N MET A 24 -0.95 2.53 -15.59
CA MET A 24 -2.02 2.91 -14.66
C MET A 24 -3.02 1.76 -14.56
N PRO A 25 -3.49 1.40 -13.36
CA PRO A 25 -4.56 0.42 -13.21
C PRO A 25 -5.84 0.95 -13.89
N GLU A 26 -6.62 0.04 -14.44
CA GLU A 26 -7.93 0.39 -14.98
C GLU A 26 -8.84 0.91 -13.87
N GLN A 27 -9.55 1.98 -14.16
CA GLN A 27 -10.53 2.55 -13.25
C GLN A 27 -11.79 1.68 -13.29
N GLY A 28 -12.13 1.07 -12.16
CA GLY A 28 -13.37 0.33 -11.97
C GLY A 28 -14.30 0.98 -10.94
N THR A 29 -15.37 0.27 -10.62
CA THR A 29 -16.35 0.63 -9.59
C THR A 29 -16.43 -0.46 -8.54
N CYS A 30 -16.70 -0.07 -7.29
CA CYS A 30 -16.91 -0.99 -6.19
C CYS A 30 -18.24 -1.72 -6.35
N GLU A 31 -18.25 -3.06 -6.33
CA GLU A 31 -19.47 -3.88 -6.47
C GLU A 31 -20.49 -3.68 -5.34
N ARG A 32 -20.08 -3.10 -4.20
CA ARG A 32 -20.93 -2.92 -3.01
C ARG A 32 -21.52 -1.52 -2.88
N CYS A 33 -20.81 -0.49 -3.32
CA CYS A 33 -21.22 0.90 -3.10
C CYS A 33 -21.09 1.79 -4.34
N ASP A 34 -20.72 1.22 -5.49
CA ASP A 34 -20.59 1.88 -6.80
C ASP A 34 -19.62 3.08 -6.88
N TYR A 35 -18.85 3.34 -5.82
CA TYR A 35 -17.77 4.34 -5.86
C TYR A 35 -16.55 3.85 -6.65
N ILE A 36 -15.74 4.81 -7.12
CA ILE A 36 -14.50 4.56 -7.83
C ILE A 36 -13.57 3.60 -7.06
N SER A 37 -13.06 2.59 -7.74
CA SER A 37 -12.12 1.64 -7.16
C SER A 37 -11.18 1.06 -8.21
N SER A 38 -9.97 0.71 -7.78
CA SER A 38 -9.03 -0.09 -8.59
C SER A 38 -9.11 -1.59 -8.29
N GLN A 39 -10.05 -2.00 -7.43
CA GLN A 39 -10.31 -3.38 -7.01
C GLN A 39 -11.83 -3.63 -6.97
N LYS A 40 -12.27 -4.89 -6.84
CA LYS A 40 -13.70 -5.25 -6.76
C LYS A 40 -14.45 -4.54 -5.64
N LEU A 41 -13.79 -4.36 -4.49
CA LEU A 41 -14.32 -3.64 -3.33
C LEU A 41 -13.42 -2.45 -3.00
N CYS A 42 -14.03 -1.30 -2.73
CA CYS A 42 -13.28 -0.12 -2.31
C CYS A 42 -12.67 -0.32 -0.90
N LYS A 43 -11.59 0.41 -0.63
CA LYS A 43 -10.86 0.29 0.63
C LYS A 43 -11.73 0.60 1.86
N ALA A 44 -12.73 1.46 1.71
CA ALA A 44 -13.72 1.74 2.75
C ALA A 44 -14.60 0.52 3.03
N CYS A 45 -15.16 -0.14 2.02
CA CYS A 45 -15.97 -1.35 2.19
C CYS A 45 -15.17 -2.48 2.86
N VAL A 46 -13.92 -2.70 2.42
CA VAL A 46 -13.02 -3.70 3.03
C VAL A 46 -12.71 -3.36 4.49
N LEU A 47 -12.49 -2.08 4.79
CA LEU A 47 -12.26 -1.63 6.16
C LEU A 47 -13.48 -1.83 7.04
N LEU A 48 -14.68 -1.45 6.58
CA LEU A 48 -15.93 -1.61 7.32
C LEU A 48 -16.20 -3.09 7.64
N ASP A 49 -15.99 -3.99 6.67
CA ASP A 49 -16.12 -5.43 6.92
C ASP A 49 -15.07 -5.95 7.89
N GLY A 50 -13.84 -5.43 7.81
CA GLY A 50 -12.79 -5.72 8.78
C GLY A 50 -13.15 -5.27 10.19
N LEU A 51 -13.73 -4.07 10.35
CA LEU A 51 -14.16 -3.54 11.65
C LEU A 51 -15.30 -4.36 12.23
N ASN A 52 -16.32 -4.69 11.43
CA ASN A 52 -17.46 -5.51 11.86
C ASN A 52 -17.05 -6.93 12.29
N ARG A 53 -15.91 -7.44 11.80
CA ARG A 53 -15.34 -8.75 12.14
C ARG A 53 -14.25 -8.68 13.23
N GLY A 54 -13.98 -7.50 13.79
CA GLY A 54 -12.93 -7.31 14.79
C GLY A 54 -11.50 -7.37 14.25
N SER A 55 -11.30 -7.27 12.93
CA SER A 55 -10.00 -7.30 12.24
C SER A 55 -9.70 -5.96 11.55
N PRO A 56 -9.31 -4.90 12.29
CA PRO A 56 -9.09 -3.56 11.73
C PRO A 56 -7.91 -3.50 10.75
N LYS A 57 -6.98 -4.46 10.81
CA LYS A 57 -5.77 -4.49 9.97
C LYS A 57 -6.04 -4.86 8.50
N LEU A 58 -7.20 -5.46 8.21
CA LEU A 58 -7.56 -5.93 6.85
C LEU A 58 -7.69 -4.76 5.84
N GLY A 59 -8.15 -3.60 6.31
CA GLY A 59 -8.33 -2.40 5.49
C GLY A 59 -7.14 -1.44 5.47
N ILE A 60 -6.11 -1.64 6.29
CA ILE A 60 -5.06 -0.62 6.54
C ILE A 60 -3.65 -1.17 6.28
N GLY A 61 -3.45 -2.50 6.33
CA GLY A 61 -2.16 -3.13 6.08
C GLY A 61 -1.66 -2.87 4.66
N ARG A 62 -0.40 -2.43 4.54
CA ARG A 62 0.34 -2.42 3.27
C ARG A 62 0.63 -3.87 2.88
N THR A 63 -0.17 -4.45 1.99
CA THR A 63 0.28 -5.61 1.23
C THR A 63 1.39 -5.11 0.30
N LYS A 64 2.55 -5.77 0.28
CA LYS A 64 3.61 -5.43 -0.67
C LYS A 64 2.98 -5.57 -2.07
N ALA A 65 2.80 -4.44 -2.75
CA ALA A 65 2.12 -4.37 -4.03
C ALA A 65 2.89 -5.22 -5.05
N GLY A 66 2.29 -6.36 -5.44
CA GLY A 66 2.92 -7.36 -6.30
C GLY A 66 2.17 -8.69 -6.37
N ALA A 67 1.28 -9.00 -5.41
CA ALA A 67 0.45 -10.19 -5.47
C ALA A 67 -1.02 -9.82 -5.24
N GLY A 68 -1.73 -9.56 -6.33
CA GLY A 68 -3.18 -9.64 -6.33
C GLY A 68 -3.59 -11.10 -6.21
N THR A 69 -4.08 -11.50 -5.04
CA THR A 69 -4.86 -12.71 -4.85
C THR A 69 -5.95 -12.42 -3.82
N ASP A 70 -7.16 -12.20 -4.31
CA ASP A 70 -8.37 -12.40 -3.51
C ASP A 70 -8.44 -13.90 -3.16
N GLY A 71 -8.41 -14.25 -1.88
CA GLY A 71 -8.46 -15.64 -1.45
C GLY A 71 -8.69 -15.80 0.03
N ALA A 72 -9.86 -16.32 0.38
CA ALA A 72 -10.23 -16.74 1.72
C ALA A 72 -9.34 -17.87 2.26
N SER A 73 -9.32 -18.00 3.59
CA SER A 73 -9.19 -19.25 4.34
C SER A 73 -7.79 -19.82 4.68
N GLN A 74 -7.55 -19.92 6.00
CA GLN A 74 -7.03 -21.09 6.75
C GLN A 74 -5.68 -21.76 6.39
N GLN A 75 -4.71 -21.69 7.33
CA GLN A 75 -3.98 -22.83 7.96
C GLN A 75 -2.82 -22.27 8.81
N ARG A 76 -2.84 -22.30 10.15
CA ARG A 76 -2.69 -23.44 11.10
C ARG A 76 -1.34 -24.16 11.00
N ALA A 77 -0.48 -23.87 11.98
CA ALA A 77 0.59 -24.68 12.59
C ALA A 77 1.54 -25.49 11.68
N LYS A 78 2.79 -25.01 11.57
CA LYS A 78 4.01 -25.87 11.60
C LYS A 78 5.19 -25.09 12.17
N ARG A 79 5.47 -25.38 13.44
CA ARG A 79 6.77 -25.22 14.10
C ARG A 79 7.78 -26.10 13.36
N SER A 80 8.87 -25.54 12.84
CA SER A 80 10.20 -26.16 12.88
C SER A 80 11.28 -25.13 12.54
N GLU A 81 12.32 -25.15 13.35
CA GLU A 81 13.53 -24.34 13.30
C GLU A 81 14.24 -24.39 11.93
N ARG A 82 15.03 -23.35 11.62
CA ARG A 82 16.46 -23.48 11.29
C ARG A 82 17.15 -22.13 11.05
N ASN A 83 18.07 -21.86 11.97
CA ASN A 83 19.41 -21.28 11.82
C ASN A 83 19.64 -19.87 11.25
N ALA A 84 20.08 -19.01 12.17
CA ALA A 84 21.22 -18.08 12.12
C ALA A 84 22.07 -18.04 10.84
N SER A 85 22.31 -16.83 10.32
CA SER A 85 23.61 -16.12 10.39
C SER A 85 23.70 -14.96 9.37
N GLY A 86 24.43 -13.89 9.73
CA GLY A 86 24.94 -12.83 8.83
C GLY A 86 24.18 -11.50 8.89
N LEU A 87 24.62 -10.48 9.65
CA LEU A 87 25.63 -9.46 9.30
C LEU A 87 25.29 -8.77 7.96
N GLN A 88 25.10 -7.45 7.80
CA GLN A 88 25.53 -6.26 8.52
C GLN A 88 24.68 -5.08 8.03
N GLY A 89 24.48 -4.08 8.89
CA GLY A 89 23.92 -2.79 8.51
C GLY A 89 24.87 -2.02 7.57
N LYS A 90 24.28 -1.27 6.63
CA LYS A 90 24.93 -0.12 6.02
C LYS A 90 23.93 1.02 6.04
N HIS A 91 24.12 1.91 7.01
CA HIS A 91 23.46 3.20 7.05
C HIS A 91 23.98 3.99 5.86
N GLY A 92 23.12 4.24 4.87
CA GLY A 92 23.41 5.18 3.80
C GLY A 92 23.37 6.59 4.37
N ASN A 93 24.54 7.21 4.47
CA ASN A 93 24.74 8.62 4.81
C ASN A 93 24.06 9.49 3.75
N PHE A 94 23.17 10.40 4.17
CA PHE A 94 22.54 11.39 3.29
C PHE A 94 23.01 12.76 3.76
N ASP A 95 24.07 13.27 3.12
CA ASP A 95 24.55 14.63 3.31
C ASP A 95 23.63 15.62 2.55
N PHE A 96 23.21 16.64 3.29
CA PHE A 96 22.37 17.82 3.03
C PHE A 96 21.77 18.06 1.63
#